data_AF-H0XI99-F1
#
_entry.id   AF-H0XI99-F1
#
_cell.length_a   1.000
_cell.length_b   1.000
_cell.length_c   1.000
_cell.angle_alpha   90.00
_cell.angle_beta   90.00
_cell.angle_gamma   90.00
#
_symmetry.space_group_name_H-M   'P 1'
#
loop_
_entity.id
_entity.type
_entity.pdbx_description
1 polymer ?
#
loop_
_entity_poly.entity_id
_entity_poly.type
_entity_poly.pdbx_seq_one_letter_code
_entity_poly.pdbx_strand_id
1 'polypeptide(L)'
;QIQTKKEEPLPPASSQSIPTFHFPRGRPQNTLNIDAVITKIERTFAQFPHERATMENMGLVAKACGCPLYWKAPLFCGAGGERTGSVSVHKFVAMWRKILQNCHDDAAKFTHLLMNPGCNYLVQEDFVPFLQDVVNTHPGLSFLKEASEFHSRYITTVIQRIFYTVNRSWSGRITCAELRRSSFLQNVALLEEEADINQLTEYFSYEHFYVIYCKFWELDTDHDLLIDAQDLARHNDHAISSRMVDRIFSGAVTRPEPRGRKVQKEGKISYADFVWFLISEEDKKTPTSIEYWFRCMDLDGDGALSMFELEYFYEEQCRRLDSMAIEALPFEDCLCQMLDLVQPQSEGKITLSDLKRCRLAHVFFDTFFNVEKYLDHEQREQGSLLRESDCDGPELSDWEKYAAEEYDILVAEEAAGEPWEDGYEADLSPVEQKLSALRSPLAQRPCLEAPTALGAVDLYELACGDDDLQ
;
A
#
# COMPACT_ATOMS: atom_id res chain seq x y z
N GLN A 1 71.12 3.54 -2.83
CA GLN A 1 70.03 2.70 -2.27
C GLN A 1 68.84 2.83 -3.20
N ILE A 2 68.57 1.78 -3.99
CA ILE A 2 67.44 1.72 -4.91
C ILE A 2 66.30 1.04 -4.15
N GLN A 3 65.19 1.76 -3.93
CA GLN A 3 63.99 1.24 -3.28
C GLN A 3 63.34 0.17 -4.16
N THR A 4 63.33 -1.07 -3.68
CA THR A 4 62.58 -2.20 -4.22
C THR A 4 61.08 -1.93 -4.10
N LYS A 5 60.41 -1.98 -5.26
CA LYS A 5 58.96 -1.91 -5.44
C LYS A 5 58.32 -3.09 -4.71
N LYS A 6 57.40 -2.81 -3.77
CA LYS A 6 56.65 -3.82 -3.01
C LYS A 6 55.62 -4.44 -3.97
N GLU A 7 55.83 -5.69 -4.37
CA GLU A 7 54.84 -6.46 -5.14
C GLU A 7 53.58 -6.67 -4.29
N GLU A 8 52.42 -6.36 -4.87
CA GLU A 8 51.13 -6.71 -4.29
C GLU A 8 50.93 -8.24 -4.36
N PRO A 9 50.31 -8.86 -3.34
CA PRO A 9 50.10 -10.31 -3.34
C PRO A 9 49.12 -10.69 -4.45
N LEU A 10 49.49 -11.70 -5.25
CA LEU A 10 48.59 -12.33 -6.22
C LEU A 10 47.34 -12.88 -5.49
N PRO A 11 46.12 -12.67 -6.03
CA PRO A 11 44.91 -13.18 -5.41
C PRO A 11 44.91 -14.72 -5.44
N PRO A 12 44.31 -15.38 -4.42
CA PRO A 12 44.29 -16.83 -4.31
C PRO A 12 43.57 -17.48 -5.50
N ALA A 13 44.00 -18.67 -5.90
CA ALA A 13 43.57 -19.38 -7.12
C ALA A 13 42.04 -19.58 -7.27
N SER A 14 41.25 -19.45 -6.21
CA SER A 14 39.79 -19.49 -6.24
C SER A 14 39.14 -18.26 -6.90
N SER A 15 39.84 -17.13 -7.01
CA SER A 15 39.31 -15.89 -7.60
C SER A 15 39.20 -15.92 -9.13
N GLN A 16 39.79 -16.93 -9.79
CA GLN A 16 39.68 -17.11 -11.25
C GLN A 16 38.50 -18.02 -11.64
N SER A 17 38.07 -18.93 -10.76
CA SER A 17 36.99 -19.88 -11.05
C SER A 17 35.61 -19.37 -10.67
N ILE A 18 35.50 -18.56 -9.61
CA ILE A 18 34.25 -17.95 -9.17
C ILE A 18 34.35 -16.43 -9.36
N PRO A 19 33.72 -15.85 -10.39
CA PRO A 19 33.71 -14.41 -10.58
C PRO A 19 32.93 -13.73 -9.45
N THR A 20 33.14 -12.42 -9.29
CA THR A 20 32.34 -11.60 -8.37
C THR A 20 30.85 -11.82 -8.65
N PHE A 21 30.11 -12.26 -7.64
CA PHE A 21 28.67 -12.57 -7.77
C PHE A 21 27.78 -11.67 -6.89
N HIS A 22 28.36 -11.02 -5.88
CA HIS A 22 27.66 -10.13 -4.97
C HIS A 22 27.84 -8.67 -5.39
N PHE A 23 26.76 -8.03 -5.82
CA PHE A 23 26.75 -6.64 -6.29
C PHE A 23 25.64 -5.84 -5.57
N PRO A 24 25.93 -5.22 -4.41
CA PRO A 24 24.93 -4.53 -3.60
C PRO A 24 24.17 -3.43 -4.33
N ARG A 25 24.83 -2.74 -5.26
CA ARG A 25 24.30 -1.60 -6.01
C ARG A 25 23.92 -1.93 -7.46
N GLY A 26 23.64 -3.20 -7.72
CA GLY A 26 23.36 -3.72 -9.06
C GLY A 26 24.62 -4.14 -9.80
N ARG A 27 24.47 -5.01 -10.80
CA ARG A 27 25.59 -5.47 -11.64
C ARG A 27 26.01 -4.33 -12.58
N PRO A 28 27.31 -3.94 -12.62
CA PRO A 28 27.79 -2.95 -13.58
C PRO A 28 27.46 -3.38 -15.00
N GLN A 29 26.72 -2.55 -15.73
CA GLN A 29 26.46 -2.76 -17.15
C GLN A 29 27.54 -2.04 -17.95
N ASN A 30 28.22 -2.75 -18.86
CA ASN A 30 29.30 -2.22 -19.69
C ASN A 30 28.84 -1.21 -20.78
N THR A 31 27.55 -0.87 -20.82
CA THR A 31 26.87 -0.23 -21.96
C THR A 31 26.40 1.21 -21.73
N LEU A 32 26.39 1.71 -20.49
CA LEU A 32 25.90 3.07 -20.22
C LEU A 32 26.99 4.11 -20.50
N ASN A 33 26.86 4.82 -21.62
CA ASN A 33 27.70 5.98 -21.92
C ASN A 33 27.28 7.17 -21.04
N ILE A 34 27.93 7.28 -19.87
CA ILE A 34 27.67 8.35 -18.90
C ILE A 34 27.80 9.73 -19.54
N ASP A 35 28.81 9.94 -20.39
CA ASP A 35 29.05 11.25 -21.00
C ASP A 35 27.96 11.63 -22.01
N ALA A 36 27.36 10.65 -22.71
CA ALA A 36 26.20 10.90 -23.56
C ALA A 36 24.97 11.35 -22.75
N VAL A 37 24.73 10.72 -21.59
CA VAL A 37 23.64 11.11 -20.68
C VAL A 37 23.87 12.52 -20.12
N ILE A 38 25.09 12.81 -19.66
CA ILE A 38 25.45 14.14 -19.16
C ILE A 38 25.32 15.21 -20.24
N THR A 39 25.78 14.93 -21.46
CA THR A 39 25.64 15.87 -22.60
C THR A 39 24.15 16.17 -22.90
N LYS A 40 23.28 15.16 -22.79
CA LYS A 40 21.83 15.34 -22.96
C LYS A 40 21.26 16.25 -21.86
N ILE A 41 21.68 16.04 -20.61
CA ILE A 41 21.28 16.88 -19.47
C ILE A 41 21.73 18.32 -19.66
N GLU A 42 23.00 18.56 -20.01
CA GLU A 42 23.52 19.92 -20.24
C GLU A 42 22.75 20.66 -21.34
N ARG A 43 22.41 19.98 -22.44
CA ARG A 43 21.55 20.54 -23.50
C ARG A 43 20.14 20.87 -23.03
N THR A 44 19.58 20.09 -22.11
CA THR A 44 18.28 20.38 -21.51
C THR A 44 18.37 21.61 -20.60
N PHE A 45 19.41 21.71 -19.76
CA PHE A 45 19.60 22.85 -18.86
C PHE A 45 19.89 24.16 -19.59
N ALA A 46 20.54 24.11 -20.76
CA ALA A 46 20.79 25.28 -21.61
C ALA A 46 19.51 25.99 -22.09
N GLN A 47 18.36 25.32 -22.04
CA GLN A 47 17.05 25.90 -22.39
C GLN A 47 16.44 26.69 -21.24
N PHE A 48 16.95 26.53 -20.02
CA PHE A 48 16.38 27.17 -18.83
C PHE A 48 17.06 28.51 -18.53
N PRO A 49 16.32 29.50 -18.00
CA PRO A 49 16.91 30.75 -17.54
C PRO A 49 18.07 30.51 -16.56
N HIS A 50 19.22 31.13 -16.85
CA HIS A 50 20.45 31.00 -16.06
C HIS A 50 20.98 29.56 -15.89
N GLU A 51 20.56 28.62 -16.74
CA GLU A 51 20.87 27.19 -16.62
C GLU A 51 20.46 26.61 -15.26
N ARG A 52 19.31 27.07 -14.75
CA ARG A 52 18.72 26.61 -13.49
C ARG A 52 17.34 26.02 -13.72
N ALA A 53 17.15 24.79 -13.26
CA ALA A 53 15.86 24.12 -13.29
C ALA A 53 15.07 24.42 -12.00
N THR A 54 13.85 24.93 -12.14
CA THR A 54 12.82 24.93 -11.09
C THR A 54 12.06 23.60 -11.11
N MET A 55 11.18 23.37 -10.15
CA MET A 55 10.39 22.14 -10.07
C MET A 55 9.57 21.86 -11.34
N GLU A 56 9.02 22.90 -11.97
CA GLU A 56 8.26 22.81 -13.23
C GLU A 56 9.11 22.25 -14.39
N ASN A 57 10.40 22.57 -14.42
CA ASN A 57 11.32 22.12 -15.46
C ASN A 57 11.78 20.67 -15.28
N MET A 58 11.56 20.08 -14.10
CA MET A 58 12.17 18.80 -13.72
C MET A 58 11.59 17.60 -14.47
N GLY A 59 10.40 17.72 -15.08
CA GLY A 59 9.88 16.69 -15.98
C GLY A 59 10.77 16.47 -17.21
N LEU A 60 11.23 17.55 -17.83
CA LEU A 60 12.18 17.49 -18.94
C LEU A 60 13.53 16.92 -18.51
N VAL A 61 13.98 17.28 -17.30
CA VAL A 61 15.23 16.77 -16.72
C VAL A 61 15.14 15.27 -16.43
N ALA A 62 14.01 14.77 -15.92
CA ALA A 62 13.79 13.35 -15.69
C ALA A 62 13.89 12.54 -17.00
N LYS A 63 13.27 13.01 -18.09
CA LYS A 63 13.38 12.41 -19.42
C LYS A 63 14.79 12.53 -20.02
N ALA A 64 15.53 13.59 -19.71
CA ALA A 64 16.95 13.69 -20.07
C ALA A 64 17.82 12.65 -19.35
N CYS A 65 17.49 12.33 -18.10
CA CYS A 65 18.16 11.30 -17.31
C CYS A 65 17.77 9.86 -17.71
N GLY A 66 16.71 9.69 -18.52
CA GLY A 66 16.16 8.38 -18.84
C GLY A 66 15.35 7.77 -17.70
N CYS A 67 14.79 8.62 -16.83
CA CYS A 67 13.93 8.21 -15.71
C CYS A 67 12.45 8.43 -16.06
N PRO A 68 11.53 7.70 -15.41
CA PRO A 68 10.10 8.01 -15.45
C PRO A 68 9.82 9.44 -14.99
N LEU A 69 8.72 10.03 -15.47
CA LEU A 69 8.36 11.43 -15.18
C LEU A 69 8.32 11.75 -13.69
N TYR A 70 7.72 10.87 -12.88
CA TYR A 70 7.54 11.06 -11.44
C TYR A 70 8.82 10.91 -10.60
N TRP A 71 9.97 10.67 -11.24
CA TRP A 71 11.27 10.82 -10.59
C TRP A 71 11.70 12.29 -10.48
N LYS A 72 10.94 13.24 -11.06
CA LYS A 72 11.26 14.67 -11.05
C LYS A 72 11.46 15.25 -9.65
N ALA A 73 10.61 14.93 -8.67
CA ALA A 73 10.82 15.35 -7.27
C ALA A 73 12.05 14.70 -6.61
N PRO A 74 12.20 13.36 -6.64
CA PRO A 74 13.43 12.71 -6.18
C PRO A 74 14.72 13.33 -6.74
N LEU A 75 14.75 13.62 -8.04
CA LEU A 75 15.88 14.26 -8.72
C LEU A 75 16.11 15.69 -8.24
N PHE A 76 15.03 16.45 -8.01
CA PHE A 76 15.09 17.83 -7.54
C PHE A 76 15.57 17.93 -6.08
N CYS A 77 14.97 17.13 -5.20
CA CYS A 77 15.30 17.05 -3.78
C CYS A 77 16.72 16.50 -3.56
N GLY A 78 17.11 15.44 -4.28
CA GLY A 78 18.47 14.89 -4.21
C GLY A 78 19.54 15.91 -4.63
N ALA A 79 19.24 16.77 -5.61
CA ALA A 79 20.12 17.86 -6.02
C ALA A 79 20.03 19.07 -5.07
N GLY A 80 19.24 18.99 -4.00
CA GLY A 80 19.02 20.02 -3.00
C GLY A 80 18.33 21.27 -3.54
N GLY A 81 17.41 21.09 -4.50
CA GLY A 81 16.61 22.16 -5.10
C GLY A 81 15.60 22.78 -4.15
N GLU A 82 15.05 22.00 -3.23
CA GLU A 82 14.08 22.45 -2.22
C GLU A 82 14.61 23.62 -1.37
N ARG A 83 15.89 23.58 -1.00
CA ARG A 83 16.55 24.63 -0.20
C ARG A 83 16.73 25.96 -0.94
N THR A 84 16.76 25.94 -2.28
CA THR A 84 17.12 27.10 -3.11
C THR A 84 16.03 27.48 -4.11
N GLY A 85 14.91 26.76 -4.16
CA GLY A 85 13.84 26.89 -5.16
C GLY A 85 14.23 26.50 -6.60
N SER A 86 15.52 26.25 -6.85
CA SER A 86 16.06 25.88 -8.18
C SER A 86 17.39 25.14 -8.05
N VAL A 87 17.76 24.37 -9.07
CA VAL A 87 19.02 23.61 -9.16
C VAL A 87 19.82 24.07 -10.37
N SER A 88 21.11 24.35 -10.22
CA SER A 88 22.00 24.66 -11.35
C SER A 88 22.51 23.39 -12.04
N VAL A 89 22.81 23.50 -13.34
CA VAL A 89 23.34 22.39 -14.15
C VAL A 89 24.57 21.74 -13.51
N HIS A 90 25.52 22.52 -13.00
CA HIS A 90 26.74 21.99 -12.37
C HIS A 90 26.45 21.12 -11.15
N LYS A 91 25.51 21.55 -10.30
CA LYS A 91 25.13 20.79 -9.09
C LYS A 91 24.40 19.51 -9.47
N PHE A 92 23.50 19.59 -10.44
CA PHE A 92 22.73 18.44 -10.93
C PHE A 92 23.63 17.40 -11.61
N VAL A 93 24.48 17.82 -12.54
CA VAL A 93 25.43 16.94 -13.25
C VAL A 93 26.39 16.27 -12.29
N ALA A 94 26.93 16.99 -11.29
CA ALA A 94 27.80 16.40 -10.28
C ALA A 94 27.10 15.30 -9.47
N MET A 95 25.85 15.53 -9.05
CA MET A 95 25.04 14.54 -8.37
C MET A 95 24.75 13.33 -9.27
N TRP A 96 24.20 13.55 -10.48
CA TRP A 96 23.78 12.47 -11.36
C TRP A 96 24.95 11.62 -11.84
N ARG A 97 26.10 12.24 -12.14
CA ARG A 97 27.34 11.52 -12.46
C ARG A 97 27.76 10.60 -11.32
N LYS A 98 27.70 11.08 -10.06
CA LYS A 98 27.98 10.25 -8.88
C LYS A 98 27.00 9.08 -8.76
N ILE A 99 25.71 9.30 -9.03
CA ILE A 99 24.70 8.23 -8.99
C ILE A 99 24.98 7.18 -10.06
N LEU A 100 25.20 7.59 -11.33
CA LEU A 100 25.47 6.66 -12.43
C LEU A 100 26.74 5.80 -12.22
N GLN A 101 27.74 6.35 -11.52
CA GLN A 101 28.96 5.61 -11.17
C GLN A 101 28.76 4.59 -10.04
N ASN A 102 27.80 4.85 -9.15
CA ASN A 102 27.63 4.06 -7.92
C ASN A 102 26.41 3.14 -7.96
N CYS A 103 25.39 3.44 -8.76
CA CYS A 103 24.10 2.77 -8.78
C CYS A 103 23.82 2.24 -10.20
N HIS A 104 23.74 0.93 -10.34
CA HIS A 104 23.68 0.24 -11.63
C HIS A 104 22.28 -0.30 -11.99
N ASP A 105 21.30 -0.09 -11.13
CA ASP A 105 19.89 -0.37 -11.40
C ASP A 105 18.98 0.71 -10.79
N ASP A 106 17.70 0.67 -11.15
CA ASP A 106 16.75 1.72 -10.76
C ASP A 106 16.43 1.69 -9.27
N ALA A 107 16.41 0.51 -8.64
CA ALA A 107 16.27 0.39 -7.20
C ALA A 107 17.40 1.10 -6.44
N ALA A 108 18.66 0.92 -6.86
CA ALA A 108 19.80 1.60 -6.27
C ALA A 108 19.80 3.11 -6.56
N LYS A 109 19.41 3.54 -7.76
CA LYS A 109 19.30 4.97 -8.10
C LYS A 109 18.22 5.65 -7.26
N PHE A 110 17.02 5.07 -7.20
CA PHE A 110 15.88 5.61 -6.46
C PHE A 110 16.19 5.70 -4.96
N THR A 111 16.74 4.62 -4.38
CA THR A 111 17.18 4.62 -2.98
C THR A 111 18.20 5.72 -2.70
N HIS A 112 19.19 5.90 -3.60
CA HIS A 112 20.23 6.92 -3.41
C HIS A 112 19.70 8.36 -3.53
N LEU A 113 18.61 8.58 -4.27
CA LEU A 113 18.00 9.90 -4.42
C LEU A 113 17.23 10.34 -3.18
N LEU A 114 16.55 9.41 -2.51
CA LEU A 114 15.68 9.70 -1.36
C LEU A 114 16.37 9.54 -0.01
N MET A 115 17.38 8.66 0.09
CA MET A 115 17.98 8.33 1.38
C MET A 115 18.67 9.53 2.06
N ASN A 116 18.57 9.57 3.38
CA ASN A 116 19.38 10.48 4.20
C ASN A 116 20.89 10.18 4.07
N PRO A 117 21.78 11.21 4.12
CA PRO A 117 23.22 11.01 4.03
C PRO A 117 23.74 10.03 5.09
N GLY A 118 24.48 9.01 4.66
CA GLY A 118 25.04 7.97 5.54
C GLY A 118 24.14 6.74 5.74
N CYS A 119 22.89 6.79 5.29
CA CYS A 119 22.00 5.62 5.23
C CYS A 119 22.17 4.88 3.89
N ASN A 120 21.72 3.61 3.85
CA ASN A 120 21.63 2.81 2.62
C ASN A 120 20.25 2.16 2.49
N TYR A 121 19.23 2.81 3.06
CA TYR A 121 17.84 2.36 3.15
C TYR A 121 16.93 3.59 3.19
N LEU A 122 15.64 3.38 2.94
CA LEU A 122 14.60 4.42 3.02
C LEU A 122 13.72 4.21 4.26
N VAL A 123 13.46 5.30 4.98
CA VAL A 123 12.43 5.36 6.05
C VAL A 123 11.15 6.03 5.52
N GLN A 124 10.09 6.07 6.32
CA GLN A 124 8.78 6.56 5.88
C GLN A 124 8.85 8.03 5.39
N GLU A 125 9.56 8.87 6.14
CA GLU A 125 9.71 10.30 5.86
C GLU A 125 10.41 10.59 4.53
N ASP A 126 11.29 9.67 4.08
CA ASP A 126 12.04 9.83 2.83
C ASP A 126 11.12 9.81 1.59
N PHE A 127 9.92 9.22 1.70
CA PHE A 127 8.93 9.17 0.62
C PHE A 127 8.04 10.42 0.52
N VAL A 128 8.01 11.26 1.56
CA VAL A 128 7.12 12.43 1.61
C VAL A 128 7.35 13.40 0.45
N PRO A 129 8.60 13.81 0.10
CA PRO A 129 8.81 14.73 -1.00
C PRO A 129 8.39 14.16 -2.36
N PHE A 130 8.54 12.84 -2.55
CA PHE A 130 8.10 12.14 -3.75
C PHE A 130 6.57 12.16 -3.85
N LEU A 131 5.85 11.75 -2.80
CA LEU A 131 4.40 11.68 -2.81
C LEU A 131 3.73 13.05 -2.84
N GLN A 132 4.32 14.05 -2.20
CA GLN A 132 3.84 15.43 -2.27
C GLN A 132 3.81 15.92 -3.71
N ASP A 133 4.83 15.57 -4.50
CA ASP A 133 4.88 15.91 -5.92
C ASP A 133 3.88 15.12 -6.76
N VAL A 134 3.64 13.85 -6.43
CA VAL A 134 2.56 13.05 -7.06
C VAL A 134 1.21 13.74 -6.86
N VAL A 135 0.86 14.08 -5.62
CA VAL A 135 -0.38 14.84 -5.30
C VAL A 135 -0.42 16.18 -6.05
N ASN A 136 0.70 16.90 -6.10
CA ASN A 136 0.78 18.21 -6.74
C ASN A 136 0.74 18.18 -8.27
N THR A 137 0.90 17.03 -8.93
CA THR A 137 1.05 17.01 -10.40
C THR A 137 0.23 15.95 -11.12
N HIS A 138 -0.18 14.86 -10.47
CA HIS A 138 -1.01 13.85 -11.10
C HIS A 138 -2.42 14.38 -11.41
N PRO A 139 -2.94 14.20 -12.64
CA PRO A 139 -4.26 14.71 -13.02
C PRO A 139 -5.38 14.12 -12.15
N GLY A 140 -5.34 12.81 -11.88
CA GLY A 140 -6.28 12.12 -11.00
C GLY A 140 -6.24 12.52 -9.53
N LEU A 141 -5.34 13.42 -9.10
CA LEU A 141 -5.30 13.97 -7.73
C LEU A 141 -5.43 15.51 -7.73
N SER A 142 -5.81 16.11 -8.85
CA SER A 142 -5.94 17.56 -9.00
C SER A 142 -6.93 18.18 -8.00
N PHE A 143 -8.06 17.52 -7.76
CA PHE A 143 -9.06 17.93 -6.77
C PHE A 143 -8.51 17.90 -5.34
N LEU A 144 -7.59 16.97 -5.05
CA LEU A 144 -7.04 16.82 -3.72
C LEU A 144 -6.23 18.04 -3.34
N LYS A 145 -5.54 18.71 -4.28
CA LYS A 145 -4.64 19.87 -4.07
C LYS A 145 -5.23 21.01 -3.23
N GLU A 146 -6.54 21.21 -3.27
CA GLU A 146 -7.23 22.28 -2.55
C GLU A 146 -7.60 21.90 -1.11
N ALA A 147 -7.50 20.61 -0.75
CA ALA A 147 -7.88 20.05 0.54
C ALA A 147 -6.64 19.62 1.37
N SER A 148 -5.99 20.57 2.02
CA SER A 148 -4.71 20.36 2.75
C SER A 148 -4.77 19.29 3.86
N GLU A 149 -5.93 19.09 4.48
CA GLU A 149 -6.10 18.08 5.53
C GLU A 149 -5.98 16.65 4.97
N PHE A 150 -6.67 16.38 3.88
CA PHE A 150 -6.63 15.09 3.18
C PHE A 150 -5.30 14.81 2.49
N HIS A 151 -4.50 15.84 2.15
CA HIS A 151 -3.15 15.66 1.59
C HIS A 151 -2.29 14.80 2.50
N SER A 152 -2.20 15.22 3.76
CA SER A 152 -1.33 14.57 4.74
C SER A 152 -1.76 13.12 5.00
N ARG A 153 -3.07 12.88 4.97
CA ARG A 153 -3.67 11.55 5.16
C ARG A 153 -3.43 10.63 3.98
N TYR A 154 -3.70 11.11 2.76
CA TYR A 154 -3.41 10.35 1.55
C TYR A 154 -1.92 9.96 1.48
N ILE A 155 -1.01 10.92 1.70
CA ILE A 155 0.43 10.63 1.72
C ILE A 155 0.76 9.58 2.79
N THR A 156 0.23 9.72 4.00
CA THR A 156 0.46 8.76 5.09
C THR A 156 -0.01 7.37 4.70
N THR A 157 -1.21 7.24 4.12
CA THR A 157 -1.80 5.96 3.69
C THR A 157 -0.97 5.32 2.59
N VAL A 158 -0.59 6.06 1.56
CA VAL A 158 0.27 5.54 0.49
C VAL A 158 1.62 5.07 1.05
N ILE A 159 2.23 5.80 1.98
CA ILE A 159 3.46 5.36 2.67
C ILE A 159 3.23 4.05 3.42
N GLN A 160 2.14 3.94 4.19
CA GLN A 160 1.84 2.71 4.91
C GLN A 160 1.68 1.53 3.95
N ARG A 161 0.96 1.70 2.83
CA ARG A 161 0.79 0.68 1.79
C ARG A 161 2.11 0.29 1.14
N ILE A 162 2.99 1.26 0.84
CA ILE A 162 4.36 1.00 0.36
C ILE A 162 5.12 0.13 1.37
N PHE A 163 5.13 0.48 2.65
CA PHE A 163 5.86 -0.29 3.65
C PHE A 163 5.20 -1.66 3.92
N TYR A 164 3.88 -1.76 3.83
CA TYR A 164 3.13 -3.00 3.98
C TYR A 164 3.52 -4.03 2.92
N THR A 165 3.65 -3.59 1.67
CA THR A 165 3.98 -4.47 0.53
C THR A 165 5.49 -4.65 0.33
N VAL A 166 6.29 -3.59 0.49
CA VAL A 166 7.72 -3.61 0.16
C VAL A 166 8.60 -4.01 1.34
N ASN A 167 8.36 -3.50 2.56
CA ASN A 167 9.23 -3.73 3.72
C ASN A 167 8.93 -5.06 4.43
N ARG A 168 9.11 -6.17 3.72
CA ARG A 168 8.82 -7.53 4.19
C ARG A 168 9.66 -7.95 5.40
N SER A 169 10.74 -7.23 5.72
CA SER A 169 11.55 -7.47 6.92
C SER A 169 10.97 -6.88 8.22
N TRP A 170 9.89 -6.08 8.17
CA TRP A 170 9.33 -5.33 9.31
C TRP A 170 10.32 -4.39 10.00
N SER A 171 11.47 -4.13 9.38
CA SER A 171 12.56 -3.34 9.96
C SER A 171 12.30 -1.84 10.01
N GLY A 172 11.26 -1.38 9.29
CA GLY A 172 11.00 0.04 9.04
C GLY A 172 12.02 0.71 8.11
N ARG A 173 12.83 -0.09 7.40
CA ARG A 173 13.90 0.38 6.53
C ARG A 173 13.85 -0.38 5.21
N ILE A 174 13.34 0.26 4.16
CA ILE A 174 13.29 -0.33 2.81
C ILE A 174 14.69 -0.35 2.22
N THR A 175 15.16 -1.54 1.87
CA THR A 175 16.46 -1.75 1.22
C THR A 175 16.34 -1.81 -0.30
N CYS A 176 17.46 -1.62 -1.03
CA CYS A 176 17.48 -1.84 -2.48
C CYS A 176 17.02 -3.25 -2.88
N ALA A 177 17.27 -4.26 -2.03
CA ALA A 177 16.89 -5.64 -2.28
C ALA A 177 15.37 -5.84 -2.19
N GLU A 178 14.73 -5.28 -1.16
CA GLU A 178 13.28 -5.28 -1.00
C GLU A 178 12.61 -4.51 -2.15
N LEU A 179 13.11 -3.32 -2.47
CA LEU A 179 12.58 -2.50 -3.56
C LEU A 179 12.65 -3.23 -4.91
N ARG A 180 13.75 -3.93 -5.20
CA ARG A 180 13.93 -4.72 -6.43
C ARG A 180 13.00 -5.94 -6.53
N ARG A 181 12.56 -6.48 -5.39
CA ARG A 181 11.61 -7.61 -5.34
C ARG A 181 10.14 -7.17 -5.39
N SER A 182 9.88 -5.86 -5.28
CA SER A 182 8.55 -5.28 -5.35
C SER A 182 8.19 -4.80 -6.75
N SER A 183 6.91 -4.48 -6.92
CA SER A 183 6.29 -3.83 -8.08
C SER A 183 6.28 -2.29 -7.99
N PHE A 184 6.86 -1.70 -6.92
CA PHE A 184 6.72 -0.27 -6.64
C PHE A 184 7.27 0.61 -7.76
N LEU A 185 8.48 0.34 -8.26
CA LEU A 185 9.08 1.19 -9.31
C LEU A 185 8.37 1.06 -10.66
N GLN A 186 7.75 -0.09 -10.92
CA GLN A 186 6.88 -0.30 -12.08
C GLN A 186 5.63 0.57 -11.95
N ASN A 187 4.99 0.58 -10.78
CA ASN A 187 3.85 1.46 -10.49
C ASN A 187 4.23 2.95 -10.57
N VAL A 188 5.43 3.35 -10.12
CA VAL A 188 5.93 4.72 -10.29
C VAL A 188 6.08 5.11 -11.76
N ALA A 189 6.42 4.16 -12.64
CA ALA A 189 6.49 4.41 -14.07
C ALA A 189 5.09 4.54 -14.70
N LEU A 190 4.12 3.75 -14.25
CA LEU A 190 2.74 3.80 -14.74
C LEU A 190 2.00 5.09 -14.36
N LEU A 191 2.44 5.83 -13.32
CA LEU A 191 1.85 7.13 -12.94
C LEU A 191 1.81 8.16 -14.09
N GLU A 192 2.70 8.07 -15.09
CA GLU A 192 2.65 8.97 -16.24
C GLU A 192 1.83 8.45 -17.43
N GLU A 193 1.45 7.17 -17.38
CA GLU A 193 0.68 6.50 -18.42
C GLU A 193 -0.81 6.46 -18.06
N GLU A 194 -1.13 6.23 -16.78
CA GLU A 194 -2.49 6.11 -16.26
C GLU A 194 -3.00 7.44 -15.68
N ALA A 195 -3.98 8.05 -16.35
CA ALA A 195 -4.57 9.32 -15.90
C ALA A 195 -5.54 9.13 -14.70
N ASP A 196 -6.23 7.98 -14.66
CA ASP A 196 -7.07 7.57 -13.53
C ASP A 196 -6.20 6.88 -12.47
N ILE A 197 -5.97 7.59 -11.36
CA ILE A 197 -5.12 7.11 -10.27
C ILE A 197 -5.66 5.84 -9.61
N ASN A 198 -6.97 5.57 -9.73
CA ASN A 198 -7.63 4.43 -9.11
C ASN A 198 -7.32 3.11 -9.84
N GLN A 199 -6.83 3.16 -11.09
CA GLN A 199 -6.32 1.98 -11.79
C GLN A 199 -5.01 1.46 -11.18
N LEU A 200 -4.28 2.30 -10.44
CA LEU A 200 -3.05 1.92 -9.73
C LEU A 200 -3.37 1.41 -8.32
N THR A 201 -4.08 0.27 -8.29
CA THR A 201 -4.68 -0.30 -7.08
C THR A 201 -3.65 -0.61 -6.00
N GLU A 202 -2.44 -1.06 -6.35
CA GLU A 202 -1.43 -1.56 -5.40
C GLU A 202 -0.97 -0.52 -4.36
N TYR A 203 -0.81 0.75 -4.76
CA TYR A 203 -0.23 1.78 -3.89
C TYR A 203 -1.00 3.09 -3.90
N PHE A 204 -1.38 3.59 -5.09
CA PHE A 204 -1.73 5.00 -5.28
C PHE A 204 -3.24 5.28 -5.37
N SER A 205 -4.08 4.26 -5.53
CA SER A 205 -5.54 4.41 -5.62
C SER A 205 -6.10 5.31 -4.52
N TYR A 206 -6.85 6.33 -4.94
CA TYR A 206 -7.53 7.27 -4.06
C TYR A 206 -8.78 6.63 -3.44
N GLU A 207 -9.51 5.81 -4.20
CA GLU A 207 -10.66 5.02 -3.70
C GLU A 207 -10.28 4.20 -2.47
N HIS A 208 -9.17 3.47 -2.55
CA HIS A 208 -8.65 2.68 -1.42
C HIS A 208 -8.32 3.57 -0.22
N PHE A 209 -7.69 4.72 -0.44
CA PHE A 209 -7.42 5.67 0.63
C PHE A 209 -8.70 6.18 1.28
N TYR A 210 -9.71 6.51 0.48
CA TYR A 210 -10.96 7.07 0.95
C TYR A 210 -11.69 6.10 1.88
N VAL A 211 -11.81 4.82 1.49
CA VAL A 211 -12.38 3.76 2.34
C VAL A 211 -11.63 3.65 3.67
N ILE A 212 -10.29 3.56 3.64
CA ILE A 212 -9.48 3.49 4.86
C ILE A 212 -9.71 4.69 5.77
N TYR A 213 -9.81 5.88 5.19
CA TYR A 213 -10.01 7.11 5.94
C TYR A 213 -11.41 7.20 6.55
N CYS A 214 -12.47 6.87 5.80
CA CYS A 214 -13.85 6.86 6.30
C CYS A 214 -14.02 5.87 7.45
N LYS A 215 -13.52 4.63 7.30
CA LYS A 215 -13.56 3.63 8.39
C LYS A 215 -12.80 4.09 9.64
N PHE A 216 -11.70 4.82 9.49
CA PHE A 216 -11.02 5.40 10.66
C PHE A 216 -11.86 6.51 11.31
N TRP A 217 -12.40 7.40 10.48
CA TRP A 217 -13.17 8.56 10.92
C TRP A 217 -14.45 8.17 11.67
N GLU A 218 -15.11 7.07 11.27
CA GLU A 218 -16.26 6.50 11.99
C GLU A 218 -15.91 6.05 13.43
N LEU A 219 -14.67 5.62 13.66
CA LEU A 219 -14.21 5.14 14.97
C LEU A 219 -13.71 6.29 15.86
N ASP A 220 -12.94 7.22 15.28
CA ASP A 220 -12.34 8.41 15.94
C ASP A 220 -13.36 9.52 16.18
N THR A 221 -14.29 9.26 17.12
CA THR A 221 -15.41 10.17 17.42
C THR A 221 -15.02 11.47 18.13
N ASP A 222 -13.87 11.50 18.83
CA ASP A 222 -13.32 12.70 19.45
C ASP A 222 -12.32 13.45 18.55
N HIS A 223 -12.06 12.92 17.36
CA HIS A 223 -11.22 13.52 16.31
C HIS A 223 -9.81 13.86 16.79
N ASP A 224 -9.27 13.05 17.70
CA ASP A 224 -7.92 13.22 18.26
C ASP A 224 -6.83 12.49 17.44
N LEU A 225 -7.26 11.77 16.38
CA LEU A 225 -6.43 11.01 15.43
C LEU A 225 -5.78 9.78 16.04
N LEU A 226 -6.30 9.35 17.19
CA LEU A 226 -5.91 8.16 17.90
C LEU A 226 -7.18 7.36 18.24
N ILE A 227 -7.11 6.05 18.13
CA ILE A 227 -8.23 5.18 18.53
C ILE A 227 -7.76 4.24 19.64
N ASP A 228 -8.62 3.99 20.61
CA ASP A 228 -8.38 3.04 21.68
C ASP A 228 -9.00 1.65 21.39
N ALA A 229 -8.87 0.73 22.35
CA ALA A 229 -9.39 -0.62 22.20
C ALA A 229 -10.92 -0.68 22.11
N GLN A 230 -11.64 0.25 22.75
CA GLN A 230 -13.10 0.32 22.69
C GLN A 230 -13.56 0.87 21.34
N ASP A 231 -12.83 1.85 20.80
CA ASP A 231 -13.05 2.36 19.44
C ASP A 231 -12.85 1.24 18.43
N LEU A 232 -11.71 0.55 18.48
CA LEU A 232 -11.40 -0.52 17.54
C LEU A 232 -12.37 -1.70 17.65
N ALA A 233 -12.85 -2.00 18.86
CA ALA A 233 -13.84 -3.06 19.05
C ALA A 233 -15.16 -2.78 18.33
N ARG A 234 -15.54 -1.51 18.08
CA ARG A 234 -16.77 -1.17 17.34
C ARG A 234 -16.67 -1.43 15.84
N HIS A 235 -15.47 -1.65 15.30
CA HIS A 235 -15.27 -1.96 13.88
C HIS A 235 -15.97 -3.27 13.48
N ASN A 236 -16.69 -3.23 12.35
CA ASN A 236 -17.49 -4.33 11.80
C ASN A 236 -18.36 -5.01 12.89
N ASP A 237 -19.15 -4.23 13.63
CA ASP A 237 -20.09 -4.72 14.66
C ASP A 237 -19.48 -5.70 15.68
N HIS A 238 -18.27 -5.39 16.14
CA HIS A 238 -17.51 -6.25 17.05
C HIS A 238 -17.16 -7.61 16.43
N ALA A 239 -16.83 -7.69 15.14
CA ALA A 239 -16.43 -8.93 14.46
C ALA A 239 -15.17 -9.59 15.06
N ILE A 240 -14.19 -8.80 15.49
CA ILE A 240 -12.94 -9.30 16.10
C ILE A 240 -13.09 -9.47 17.61
N SER A 241 -12.56 -10.57 18.14
CA SER A 241 -12.58 -10.86 19.59
C SER A 241 -11.84 -9.80 20.41
N SER A 242 -12.32 -9.54 21.63
CA SER A 242 -11.71 -8.56 22.54
C SER A 242 -10.27 -8.95 22.92
N ARG A 243 -9.99 -10.25 23.13
CA ARG A 243 -8.61 -10.74 23.32
C ARG A 243 -7.71 -10.38 22.14
N MET A 244 -8.19 -10.49 20.90
CA MET A 244 -7.41 -10.13 19.72
C MET A 244 -7.24 -8.61 19.59
N VAL A 245 -8.27 -7.83 19.89
CA VAL A 245 -8.18 -6.36 19.95
C VAL A 245 -7.07 -5.96 20.93
N ASP A 246 -7.06 -6.48 22.16
CA ASP A 246 -6.02 -6.20 23.16
C ASP A 246 -4.59 -6.52 22.65
N ARG A 247 -4.45 -7.57 21.84
CA ARG A 247 -3.15 -7.94 21.24
C ARG A 247 -2.63 -6.91 20.25
N ILE A 248 -3.49 -6.17 19.56
CA ILE A 248 -3.07 -5.07 18.68
C ILE A 248 -2.40 -3.96 19.50
N PHE A 249 -2.95 -3.63 20.68
CA PHE A 249 -2.41 -2.62 21.59
C PHE A 249 -1.21 -3.11 22.43
N SER A 250 -0.94 -4.42 22.43
CA SER A 250 0.15 -5.02 23.21
C SER A 250 1.56 -4.67 22.70
N GLY A 251 1.68 -4.11 21.50
CA GLY A 251 2.98 -3.86 20.84
C GLY A 251 3.50 -5.01 19.98
N ALA A 252 2.68 -6.04 19.71
CA ALA A 252 3.01 -7.13 18.81
C ALA A 252 3.27 -6.67 17.36
N VAL A 253 2.46 -5.69 16.93
CA VAL A 253 2.37 -5.21 15.54
C VAL A 253 2.61 -3.71 15.38
N THR A 254 2.68 -2.96 16.48
CA THR A 254 2.97 -1.51 16.42
C THR A 254 4.47 -1.27 16.39
N ARG A 255 4.89 -0.31 15.56
CA ARG A 255 6.32 -0.03 15.38
C ARG A 255 6.87 0.67 16.64
N PRO A 256 8.06 0.29 17.11
CA PRO A 256 8.72 1.05 18.17
C PRO A 256 9.09 2.44 17.63
N GLU A 257 8.37 3.48 18.06
CA GLU A 257 8.77 4.86 17.76
C GLU A 257 10.15 5.17 18.37
N PRO A 258 10.94 6.08 17.77
CA PRO A 258 12.22 6.52 18.33
C PRO A 258 12.14 7.05 19.76
N ARG A 259 10.94 7.45 20.22
CA ARG A 259 10.66 7.97 21.57
C ARG A 259 10.08 6.93 22.54
N GLY A 260 9.98 5.66 22.15
CA GLY A 260 9.62 4.55 23.02
C GLY A 260 8.34 3.81 22.61
N ARG A 261 7.86 2.91 23.49
CA ARG A 261 6.65 2.10 23.29
C ARG A 261 5.40 2.91 23.66
N LYS A 262 5.01 3.84 22.78
CA LYS A 262 3.91 4.80 23.01
C LYS A 262 2.56 4.09 23.19
N VAL A 263 2.23 3.16 22.30
CA VAL A 263 0.97 2.39 22.33
C VAL A 263 0.78 1.62 23.64
N GLN A 264 1.80 0.90 24.11
CA GLN A 264 1.73 0.12 25.37
C GLN A 264 1.50 1.00 26.61
N LYS A 265 1.84 2.30 26.55
CA LYS A 265 1.70 3.23 27.67
C LYS A 265 0.40 4.02 27.59
N GLU A 266 -0.04 4.36 26.39
CA GLU A 266 -1.18 5.25 26.15
C GLU A 266 -2.47 4.49 25.84
N GLY A 267 -2.40 3.20 25.48
CA GLY A 267 -3.57 2.38 25.15
C GLY A 267 -4.28 2.82 23.86
N LYS A 268 -3.62 3.65 23.05
CA LYS A 268 -4.13 4.20 21.80
C LYS A 268 -3.18 3.91 20.63
N ILE A 269 -3.73 3.73 19.44
CA ILE A 269 -2.99 3.56 18.17
C ILE A 269 -3.24 4.73 17.23
N SER A 270 -2.30 5.00 16.34
CA SER A 270 -2.40 6.10 15.37
C SER A 270 -3.18 5.70 14.12
N TYR A 271 -3.59 6.68 13.31
CA TYR A 271 -4.09 6.44 11.94
C TYR A 271 -3.16 5.53 11.13
N ALA A 272 -1.84 5.72 11.23
CA ALA A 272 -0.88 4.90 10.50
C ALA A 272 -0.93 3.43 10.94
N ASP A 273 -1.07 3.15 12.24
CA ASP A 273 -1.24 1.79 12.75
C ASP A 273 -2.60 1.19 12.32
N PHE A 274 -3.66 2.00 12.31
CA PHE A 274 -4.98 1.58 11.82
C PHE A 274 -4.95 1.17 10.35
N VAL A 275 -4.20 1.87 9.48
CA VAL A 275 -4.04 1.44 8.08
C VAL A 275 -3.48 0.01 7.98
N TRP A 276 -2.50 -0.34 8.82
CA TRP A 276 -1.96 -1.70 8.86
C TRP A 276 -2.97 -2.71 9.39
N PHE A 277 -3.73 -2.34 10.42
CA PHE A 277 -4.81 -3.16 10.95
C PHE A 277 -5.84 -3.48 9.85
N LEU A 278 -6.42 -2.46 9.22
CA LEU A 278 -7.53 -2.63 8.28
C LEU A 278 -7.11 -3.47 7.06
N ILE A 279 -5.94 -3.16 6.46
CA ILE A 279 -5.43 -3.96 5.32
C ILE A 279 -5.17 -5.42 5.74
N SER A 280 -4.71 -5.65 6.98
CA SER A 280 -4.47 -7.01 7.47
C SER A 280 -5.78 -7.75 7.78
N GLU A 281 -6.79 -7.06 8.27
CA GLU A 281 -8.10 -7.62 8.60
C GLU A 281 -8.84 -8.10 7.34
N GLU A 282 -8.84 -7.26 6.31
CA GLU A 282 -9.64 -7.49 5.11
C GLU A 282 -9.00 -8.52 4.16
N ASP A 283 -7.67 -8.58 4.07
CA ASP A 283 -6.97 -9.63 3.31
C ASP A 283 -5.96 -10.41 4.17
N LYS A 284 -6.47 -11.45 4.83
CA LYS A 284 -5.70 -12.41 5.63
C LYS A 284 -4.91 -13.44 4.81
N LYS A 285 -4.96 -13.39 3.47
CA LYS A 285 -4.21 -14.29 2.58
C LYS A 285 -2.81 -13.74 2.28
N THR A 286 -2.61 -12.42 2.39
CA THR A 286 -1.31 -11.81 2.08
C THR A 286 -0.21 -12.25 3.06
N PRO A 287 1.05 -12.40 2.60
CA PRO A 287 2.16 -12.74 3.49
C PRO A 287 2.40 -11.75 4.64
N THR A 288 2.06 -10.47 4.44
CA THR A 288 2.16 -9.44 5.49
C THR A 288 1.05 -9.60 6.52
N SER A 289 -0.19 -9.84 6.10
CA SER A 289 -1.29 -10.07 7.04
C SER A 289 -1.08 -11.34 7.86
N ILE A 290 -0.59 -12.42 7.24
CA ILE A 290 -0.26 -13.65 7.98
C ILE A 290 0.80 -13.38 9.06
N GLU A 291 1.81 -12.55 8.77
CA GLU A 291 2.79 -12.13 9.78
C GLU A 291 2.17 -11.24 10.86
N TYR A 292 1.25 -10.36 10.50
CA TYR A 292 0.54 -9.46 11.43
C TYR A 292 -0.24 -10.29 12.46
N TRP A 293 -1.12 -11.18 12.00
CA TRP A 293 -1.96 -11.98 12.88
C TRP A 293 -1.17 -13.04 13.64
N PHE A 294 -0.15 -13.64 13.03
CA PHE A 294 0.74 -14.55 13.75
C PHE A 294 1.43 -13.87 14.93
N ARG A 295 1.95 -12.65 14.77
CA ARG A 295 2.53 -11.86 15.88
C ARG A 295 1.52 -11.56 16.98
N CYS A 296 0.26 -11.34 16.63
CA CYS A 296 -0.80 -11.13 17.62
C CYS A 296 -1.15 -12.43 18.36
N MET A 297 -1.18 -13.58 17.67
CA MET A 297 -1.51 -14.86 18.29
C MET A 297 -0.37 -15.46 19.11
N ASP A 298 0.88 -15.22 18.72
CA ASP A 298 2.09 -15.61 19.44
C ASP A 298 2.24 -14.73 20.70
N LEU A 299 1.72 -15.23 21.82
CA LEU A 299 1.61 -14.48 23.08
C LEU A 299 2.97 -14.32 23.75
N ASP A 300 3.80 -15.35 23.71
CA ASP A 300 5.12 -15.36 24.34
C ASP A 300 6.27 -14.94 23.40
N GLY A 301 6.02 -14.91 22.08
CA GLY A 301 6.96 -14.46 21.07
C GLY A 301 8.03 -15.50 20.73
N ASP A 302 7.80 -16.78 21.00
CA ASP A 302 8.76 -17.86 20.76
C ASP A 302 8.82 -18.32 19.28
N GLY A 303 7.88 -17.85 18.46
CA GLY A 303 7.79 -18.15 17.03
C GLY A 303 6.96 -19.40 16.69
N ALA A 304 6.18 -19.92 17.63
CA ALA A 304 5.27 -21.05 17.44
C ALA A 304 3.96 -20.86 18.22
N LEU A 305 2.82 -21.15 17.57
CA LEU A 305 1.53 -21.20 18.26
C LEU A 305 1.40 -22.56 18.96
N SER A 306 1.36 -22.48 20.29
CA SER A 306 1.13 -23.58 21.21
C SER A 306 -0.38 -23.83 21.41
N MET A 307 -0.71 -25.02 21.91
CA MET A 307 -2.12 -25.37 22.21
C MET A 307 -2.76 -24.42 23.22
N PHE A 308 -1.98 -23.94 24.18
CA PHE A 308 -2.44 -22.97 25.18
C PHE A 308 -2.87 -21.65 24.52
N GLU A 309 -2.11 -21.14 23.56
CA GLU A 309 -2.44 -19.89 22.88
C GLU A 309 -3.66 -20.05 21.98
N LEU A 310 -3.78 -21.18 21.28
CA LEU A 310 -4.95 -21.49 20.46
C LEU A 310 -6.22 -21.61 21.32
N GLU A 311 -6.16 -22.34 22.43
CA GLU A 311 -7.26 -22.47 23.38
C GLU A 311 -7.63 -21.11 23.98
N TYR A 312 -6.64 -20.27 24.28
CA TYR A 312 -6.87 -18.91 24.76
C TYR A 312 -7.69 -18.07 23.78
N PHE A 313 -7.44 -18.08 22.47
CA PHE A 313 -8.31 -17.32 21.57
C PHE A 313 -9.67 -18.01 21.36
N TYR A 314 -9.67 -19.35 21.25
CA TYR A 314 -10.87 -20.12 20.96
C TYR A 314 -11.91 -20.08 22.10
N GLU A 315 -11.48 -20.00 23.36
CA GLU A 315 -12.39 -19.89 24.52
C GLU A 315 -13.31 -18.65 24.43
N GLU A 316 -12.82 -17.54 23.86
CA GLU A 316 -13.67 -16.38 23.61
C GLU A 316 -14.60 -16.59 22.41
N GLN A 317 -14.12 -17.23 21.34
CA GLN A 317 -14.98 -17.57 20.19
C GLN A 317 -16.15 -18.46 20.59
N CYS A 318 -15.94 -19.48 21.42
CA CYS A 318 -17.03 -20.32 21.94
C CYS A 318 -18.09 -19.47 22.67
N ARG A 319 -17.67 -18.58 23.58
CA ARG A 319 -18.59 -17.70 24.32
C ARG A 319 -19.37 -16.75 23.40
N ARG A 320 -18.75 -16.28 22.32
CA ARG A 320 -19.39 -15.41 21.32
C ARG A 320 -20.41 -16.18 20.47
N LEU A 321 -20.08 -17.38 20.01
CA LEU A 321 -20.99 -18.26 19.29
C LEU A 321 -22.19 -18.69 20.16
N ASP A 322 -21.95 -19.03 21.42
CA ASP A 322 -23.01 -19.35 22.39
C ASP A 322 -23.99 -18.18 22.58
N SER A 323 -23.46 -16.95 22.59
CA SER A 323 -24.29 -15.73 22.68
C SER A 323 -25.18 -15.51 21.44
N MET A 324 -24.80 -16.09 20.30
CA MET A 324 -25.58 -16.12 19.06
C MET A 324 -26.46 -17.37 18.95
N ALA A 325 -26.52 -18.21 19.99
CA ALA A 325 -27.22 -19.50 20.01
C ALA A 325 -26.72 -20.51 18.97
N ILE A 326 -25.43 -20.43 18.62
CA ILE A 326 -24.73 -21.38 17.73
C ILE A 326 -23.85 -22.27 18.59
N GLU A 327 -24.03 -23.59 18.49
CA GLU A 327 -23.21 -24.55 19.22
C GLU A 327 -21.80 -24.58 18.64
N ALA A 328 -20.81 -24.13 19.42
CA ALA A 328 -19.42 -24.16 19.03
C ALA A 328 -18.86 -25.59 19.10
N LEU A 329 -17.97 -25.92 18.16
CA LEU A 329 -17.26 -27.19 18.16
C LEU A 329 -16.34 -27.28 19.40
N PRO A 330 -16.21 -28.45 20.06
CA PRO A 330 -15.23 -28.61 21.13
C PRO A 330 -13.80 -28.29 20.66
N PHE A 331 -12.97 -27.72 21.53
CA PHE A 331 -11.62 -27.30 21.17
C PHE A 331 -10.77 -28.44 20.60
N GLU A 332 -10.87 -29.66 21.15
CA GLU A 332 -10.11 -30.82 20.65
C GLU A 332 -10.45 -31.16 19.19
N ASP A 333 -11.72 -31.08 18.82
CA ASP A 333 -12.20 -31.35 17.47
C ASP A 333 -11.82 -30.22 16.50
N CYS A 334 -11.98 -28.95 16.93
CA CYS A 334 -11.53 -27.77 16.18
C CYS A 334 -10.01 -27.84 15.94
N LEU A 335 -9.24 -28.19 16.96
CA LEU A 335 -7.79 -28.32 16.85
C LEU A 335 -7.41 -29.39 15.83
N CYS A 336 -8.08 -30.54 15.81
CA CYS A 336 -7.84 -31.58 14.81
C CYS A 336 -8.08 -31.06 13.38
N GLN A 337 -9.20 -30.36 13.15
CA GLN A 337 -9.50 -29.74 11.85
C GLN A 337 -8.44 -28.71 11.45
N MET A 338 -8.01 -27.85 12.38
CA MET A 338 -6.99 -26.83 12.13
C MET A 338 -5.61 -27.45 11.86
N LEU A 339 -5.24 -28.54 12.53
CA LEU A 339 -4.00 -29.27 12.26
C LEU A 339 -4.02 -29.94 10.89
N ASP A 340 -5.16 -30.50 10.47
CA ASP A 340 -5.34 -31.07 9.13
C ASP A 340 -5.31 -29.99 8.04
N LEU A 341 -5.85 -28.80 8.31
CA LEU A 341 -5.82 -27.65 7.42
C LEU A 341 -4.40 -27.08 7.26
N VAL A 342 -3.67 -26.90 8.36
CA VAL A 342 -2.35 -26.26 8.36
C VAL A 342 -1.23 -27.23 7.99
N GLN A 343 -1.35 -28.50 8.37
CA GLN A 343 -0.33 -29.55 8.21
C GLN A 343 1.05 -29.09 8.69
N PRO A 344 1.21 -28.82 10.00
CA PRO A 344 2.47 -28.31 10.54
C PRO A 344 3.61 -29.31 10.36
N GLN A 345 4.82 -28.80 10.12
CA GLN A 345 5.98 -29.66 9.90
C GLN A 345 6.41 -30.41 11.17
N SER A 346 6.06 -29.89 12.34
CA SER A 346 6.37 -30.50 13.63
C SER A 346 5.09 -30.62 14.44
N GLU A 347 4.88 -31.78 15.06
CA GLU A 347 3.72 -32.02 15.92
C GLU A 347 3.69 -31.05 17.10
N GLY A 348 2.48 -30.62 17.47
CA GLY A 348 2.24 -29.80 18.66
C GLY A 348 2.61 -28.32 18.54
N LYS A 349 3.11 -27.86 17.38
CA LYS A 349 3.45 -26.45 17.16
C LYS A 349 3.12 -25.98 15.74
N ILE A 350 2.44 -24.85 15.63
CA ILE A 350 2.14 -24.21 14.34
C ILE A 350 3.06 -23.01 14.15
N THR A 351 3.93 -23.03 13.14
CA THR A 351 4.82 -21.90 12.88
C THR A 351 4.28 -20.97 11.79
N LEU A 352 4.80 -19.75 11.74
CA LEU A 352 4.50 -18.80 10.65
C LEU A 352 4.75 -19.39 9.26
N SER A 353 5.77 -20.25 9.13
CA SER A 353 6.10 -20.91 7.86
C SER A 353 5.04 -21.93 7.45
N ASP A 354 4.39 -22.57 8.41
CA ASP A 354 3.31 -23.53 8.15
C ASP A 354 2.05 -22.80 7.64
N LEU A 355 1.65 -21.71 8.30
CA LEU A 355 0.50 -20.90 7.87
C LEU A 355 0.69 -20.29 6.47
N LYS A 356 1.90 -19.83 6.14
CA LYS A 356 2.20 -19.36 4.77
C LYS A 356 2.17 -20.48 3.73
N ARG A 357 2.48 -21.72 4.13
CA ARG A 357 2.54 -22.88 3.22
C ARG A 357 1.15 -23.46 2.94
N CYS A 358 0.25 -23.47 3.92
CA CYS A 358 -1.08 -24.09 3.78
C CYS A 358 -2.02 -23.30 2.84
N ARG A 359 -1.76 -22.01 2.59
CA ARG A 359 -2.59 -21.10 1.76
C ARG A 359 -4.02 -20.86 2.28
N LEU A 360 -4.39 -21.49 3.39
CA LEU A 360 -5.68 -21.37 4.08
C LEU A 360 -5.56 -20.66 5.43
N ALA A 361 -4.51 -19.85 5.62
CA ALA A 361 -4.28 -19.12 6.87
C ALA A 361 -5.43 -18.18 7.25
N HIS A 362 -6.14 -17.62 6.27
CA HIS A 362 -7.32 -16.77 6.50
C HIS A 362 -8.43 -17.53 7.24
N VAL A 363 -8.76 -18.75 6.81
CA VAL A 363 -9.73 -19.61 7.51
C VAL A 363 -9.27 -19.91 8.93
N PHE A 364 -8.00 -20.30 9.09
CA PHE A 364 -7.40 -20.55 10.40
C PHE A 364 -7.56 -19.34 11.34
N PHE A 365 -7.22 -18.14 10.88
CA PHE A 365 -7.33 -16.93 11.68
C PHE A 365 -8.78 -16.58 12.02
N ASP A 366 -9.70 -16.64 11.05
CA ASP A 366 -11.10 -16.31 11.28
C ASP A 366 -11.72 -17.27 12.32
N THR A 367 -11.41 -18.56 12.27
CA THR A 367 -11.84 -19.55 13.28
C THR A 367 -11.48 -19.15 14.72
N PHE A 368 -10.29 -18.59 14.93
CA PHE A 368 -9.81 -18.27 16.28
C PHE A 368 -10.23 -16.89 16.79
N PHE A 369 -10.58 -15.93 15.94
CA PHE A 369 -10.87 -14.57 16.45
C PHE A 369 -11.85 -13.70 15.65
N ASN A 370 -12.32 -14.10 14.46
CA ASN A 370 -13.30 -13.33 13.69
C ASN A 370 -14.59 -14.15 13.50
N VAL A 371 -15.64 -13.79 14.26
CA VAL A 371 -16.90 -14.57 14.26
C VAL A 371 -17.68 -14.43 12.96
N GLU A 372 -17.70 -13.24 12.36
CA GLU A 372 -18.49 -12.96 11.17
C GLU A 372 -17.91 -13.70 9.96
N LYS A 373 -16.61 -13.52 9.70
CA LYS A 373 -15.92 -14.21 8.60
C LYS A 373 -15.87 -15.73 8.81
N TYR A 374 -15.81 -16.20 10.07
CA TYR A 374 -15.94 -17.63 10.38
C TYR A 374 -17.30 -18.19 9.94
N LEU A 375 -18.41 -17.53 10.28
CA LEU A 375 -19.76 -17.98 9.92
C LEU A 375 -19.98 -17.94 8.39
N ASP A 376 -19.40 -16.96 7.70
CA ASP A 376 -19.42 -16.89 6.25
C ASP A 376 -18.72 -18.08 5.58
N HIS A 377 -17.58 -18.53 6.12
CA HIS A 377 -16.88 -19.71 5.61
C HIS A 377 -17.71 -20.98 5.82
N GLU A 378 -18.29 -21.16 7.00
CA GLU A 378 -19.16 -22.32 7.30
C GLU A 378 -20.37 -22.40 6.35
N GLN A 379 -20.98 -21.26 6.03
CA GLN A 379 -22.08 -21.19 5.07
C GLN A 379 -21.62 -21.47 3.63
N ARG A 380 -20.46 -20.95 3.24
CA ARG A 380 -19.89 -21.20 1.90
C ARG A 380 -19.46 -22.64 1.71
N GLU A 381 -18.88 -23.31 2.71
CA GLU A 381 -18.53 -24.73 2.61
C GLU A 381 -19.77 -25.59 2.41
N GLN A 382 -20.86 -25.30 3.13
CA GLN A 382 -22.17 -25.96 2.93
C GLN A 382 -22.79 -25.66 1.56
N GLY A 383 -22.59 -24.45 1.02
CA GLY A 383 -23.10 -24.00 -0.27
C GLY A 383 -22.26 -24.42 -1.49
N SER A 384 -20.94 -24.58 -1.35
CA SER A 384 -20.03 -24.92 -2.45
C SER A 384 -20.24 -26.35 -2.97
N LEU A 385 -20.82 -27.23 -2.14
CA LEU A 385 -21.33 -28.54 -2.56
C LEU A 385 -22.40 -28.44 -3.68
N LEU A 386 -22.92 -27.25 -4.00
CA LEU A 386 -24.00 -27.03 -4.95
C LEU A 386 -23.62 -26.18 -6.19
N ARG A 387 -22.50 -25.47 -6.21
CA ARG A 387 -22.12 -24.61 -7.36
C ARG A 387 -20.61 -24.41 -7.51
N GLU A 388 -20.00 -25.20 -8.38
CA GLU A 388 -18.76 -24.81 -9.07
C GLU A 388 -19.14 -23.92 -10.25
N SER A 389 -18.77 -22.63 -10.22
CA SER A 389 -18.84 -21.78 -11.39
C SER A 389 -17.55 -20.97 -11.47
N ASP A 390 -16.65 -21.43 -12.33
CA ASP A 390 -15.38 -20.80 -12.65
C ASP A 390 -15.63 -19.43 -13.33
N CYS A 391 -15.26 -18.34 -12.66
CA CYS A 391 -15.17 -17.02 -13.26
C CYS A 391 -13.72 -16.79 -13.74
N ASP A 392 -13.51 -16.95 -15.04
CA ASP A 392 -12.22 -16.88 -15.74
C ASP A 392 -11.79 -15.41 -15.98
N GLY A 393 -11.57 -14.68 -14.90
CA GLY A 393 -11.00 -13.32 -14.89
C GLY A 393 -9.80 -13.22 -13.94
N PRO A 394 -8.98 -12.15 -13.98
CA PRO A 394 -7.97 -11.92 -12.96
C PRO A 394 -8.68 -11.82 -11.60
N GLU A 395 -8.42 -12.78 -10.71
CA GLU A 395 -8.99 -12.73 -9.36
C GLU A 395 -8.43 -11.50 -8.64
N LEU A 396 -9.27 -10.47 -8.49
CA LEU A 396 -8.99 -9.33 -7.61
C LEU A 396 -8.69 -9.85 -6.20
N SER A 397 -7.74 -9.21 -5.52
CA SER A 397 -7.46 -9.51 -4.11
C SER A 397 -8.69 -9.23 -3.24
N ASP A 398 -8.76 -9.87 -2.08
CA ASP A 398 -9.89 -9.66 -1.15
C ASP A 398 -9.95 -8.18 -0.71
N TRP A 399 -8.79 -7.54 -0.53
CA TRP A 399 -8.68 -6.10 -0.27
C TRP A 399 -9.27 -5.24 -1.41
N GLU A 400 -8.95 -5.55 -2.66
CA GLU A 400 -9.45 -4.78 -3.81
C GLU A 400 -10.96 -4.92 -3.98
N LYS A 401 -11.51 -6.11 -3.73
CA LYS A 401 -12.97 -6.33 -3.75
C LYS A 401 -13.65 -5.53 -2.64
N TYR A 402 -13.16 -5.67 -1.41
CA TYR A 402 -13.67 -4.91 -0.26
C TYR A 402 -13.62 -3.40 -0.50
N ALA A 403 -12.47 -2.88 -0.94
CA ALA A 403 -12.30 -1.45 -1.14
C ALA A 403 -13.21 -0.92 -2.27
N ALA A 404 -13.46 -1.70 -3.32
CA ALA A 404 -14.38 -1.31 -4.38
C ALA A 404 -15.84 -1.30 -3.88
N GLU A 405 -16.27 -2.36 -3.20
CA GLU A 405 -17.63 -2.49 -2.65
C GLU A 405 -17.94 -1.40 -1.61
N GLU A 406 -17.04 -1.18 -0.64
CA GLU A 406 -17.22 -0.13 0.38
C GLU A 406 -17.19 1.27 -0.21
N TYR A 407 -16.35 1.50 -1.22
CA TYR A 407 -16.34 2.80 -1.89
C TYR A 407 -17.67 3.08 -2.60
N ASP A 408 -18.23 2.09 -3.29
CA ASP A 408 -19.53 2.21 -3.95
C ASP A 408 -20.66 2.48 -2.94
N ILE A 409 -20.62 1.82 -1.77
CA ILE A 409 -21.57 2.07 -0.66
C ILE A 409 -21.44 3.50 -0.15
N LEU A 410 -20.23 3.95 0.18
CA LEU A 410 -19.98 5.30 0.69
C LEU A 410 -20.43 6.39 -0.29
N VAL A 411 -20.19 6.18 -1.59
CA VAL A 411 -20.66 7.09 -2.64
C VAL A 411 -22.20 7.08 -2.76
N ALA A 412 -22.83 5.90 -2.64
CA ALA A 412 -24.28 5.77 -2.70
C ALA A 412 -24.98 6.41 -1.49
N GLU A 413 -24.47 6.21 -0.27
CA GLU A 413 -24.98 6.83 0.95
C GLU A 413 -24.91 8.35 0.88
N GLU A 414 -23.81 8.88 0.35
CA GLU A 414 -23.63 10.30 0.15
C GLU A 414 -24.54 10.89 -0.94
N ALA A 415 -24.84 10.12 -2.00
CA ALA A 415 -25.79 10.50 -3.04
C ALA A 415 -27.26 10.41 -2.57
N ALA A 416 -27.55 9.51 -1.63
CA ALA A 416 -28.89 9.31 -1.06
C ALA A 416 -29.22 10.29 0.08
N GLY A 417 -28.23 11.00 0.63
CA GLY A 417 -28.45 12.12 1.54
C GLY A 417 -29.20 13.25 0.84
N GLU A 418 -30.50 13.42 1.13
CA GLU A 418 -31.26 14.57 0.66
C GLU A 418 -30.61 15.89 1.14
N PRO A 419 -30.68 16.99 0.37
CA PRO A 419 -30.35 18.31 0.87
C PRO A 419 -31.23 18.61 2.09
N TRP A 420 -30.63 18.71 3.27
CA TRP A 420 -31.34 19.07 4.49
C TRP A 420 -31.90 20.49 4.35
N GLU A 421 -33.14 20.64 3.88
CA GLU A 421 -34.03 21.73 4.29
C GLU A 421 -34.55 21.40 5.69
N ASP A 422 -33.75 21.67 6.72
CA ASP A 422 -34.32 21.99 8.02
C ASP A 422 -33.49 23.06 8.71
N GLY A 423 -34.18 24.14 9.09
CA GLY A 423 -33.60 25.40 9.56
C GLY A 423 -33.00 25.33 10.96
N TYR A 424 -31.98 24.52 11.16
CA TYR A 424 -31.06 24.59 12.28
C TYR A 424 -29.63 24.50 11.75
N GLU A 425 -28.90 25.62 11.84
CA GLU A 425 -27.44 25.67 11.74
C GLU A 425 -26.84 24.77 12.84
N ALA A 426 -26.69 23.48 12.55
CA ALA A 426 -25.56 22.75 13.06
C ALA A 426 -24.43 23.02 12.08
N ASP A 427 -23.37 23.67 12.55
CA ASP A 427 -22.17 24.00 11.77
C ASP A 427 -21.60 22.73 11.11
N LEU A 428 -22.07 22.42 9.89
CA LEU A 428 -21.39 21.49 8.99
C LEU A 428 -19.97 22.02 8.83
N SER A 429 -18.99 21.16 9.08
CA SER A 429 -17.59 21.52 8.86
C SER A 429 -17.45 22.06 7.43
N PRO A 430 -16.71 23.15 7.19
CA PRO A 430 -16.43 23.70 5.85
C PRO A 430 -15.88 22.67 4.84
N VAL A 431 -15.53 21.47 5.32
CA VAL A 431 -15.05 20.29 4.61
C VAL A 431 -16.15 19.60 3.79
N GLU A 432 -17.35 19.37 4.34
CA GLU A 432 -18.45 18.67 3.63
C GLU A 432 -19.03 19.53 2.48
N GLN A 433 -19.07 20.85 2.69
CA GLN A 433 -19.49 21.81 1.67
C GLN A 433 -18.47 21.94 0.52
N LYS A 434 -17.18 21.68 0.76
CA LYS A 434 -16.14 21.71 -0.28
C LYS A 434 -16.05 20.40 -1.05
N LEU A 435 -16.23 19.26 -0.38
CA LEU A 435 -16.23 17.94 -1.00
C LEU A 435 -17.43 17.77 -1.95
N SER A 436 -18.62 18.22 -1.55
CA SER A 436 -19.81 18.24 -2.41
C SER A 436 -19.62 19.09 -3.68
N ALA A 437 -18.96 20.25 -3.57
CA ALA A 437 -18.69 21.13 -4.72
C ALA A 437 -17.67 20.54 -5.74
N LEU A 438 -16.73 19.70 -5.28
CA LEU A 438 -15.67 19.11 -6.11
C LEU A 438 -16.09 17.81 -6.83
N ARG A 439 -17.28 17.26 -6.54
CA ARG A 439 -17.74 15.95 -7.02
C ARG A 439 -18.51 15.93 -8.34
N SER A 440 -19.05 17.05 -8.81
CA SER A 440 -19.75 17.13 -10.12
C SER A 440 -18.98 16.57 -11.33
N PRO A 441 -17.63 16.61 -11.40
CA PRO A 441 -16.87 16.03 -12.52
C PRO A 441 -16.53 14.53 -12.36
N LEU A 442 -16.50 13.99 -11.13
CA LEU A 442 -16.05 12.62 -10.84
C LEU A 442 -17.14 11.57 -11.10
N ALA A 443 -18.41 11.97 -11.08
CA ALA A 443 -19.56 11.08 -11.32
C ALA A 443 -19.78 10.69 -12.79
N GLN A 444 -18.94 11.15 -13.74
CA GLN A 444 -19.07 10.83 -15.16
C GLN A 444 -18.05 9.76 -15.59
N ARG A 445 -18.30 8.50 -15.28
CA ARG A 445 -17.75 7.38 -16.07
C ARG A 445 -18.71 7.09 -17.24
N PRO A 446 -18.25 7.01 -18.50
CA PRO A 446 -19.05 6.42 -19.57
C PRO A 446 -19.08 4.90 -19.38
N CYS A 447 -20.26 4.33 -19.13
CA CYS A 447 -20.42 2.88 -19.10
C CYS A 447 -19.98 2.25 -20.43
N LEU A 448 -19.02 1.33 -20.37
CA LEU A 448 -18.64 0.44 -21.47
C LEU A 448 -19.72 -0.65 -21.61
N GLU A 449 -20.60 -0.54 -22.59
CA GLU A 449 -21.45 -1.67 -23.02
C GLU A 449 -20.65 -2.60 -23.94
N ALA A 450 -20.50 -3.87 -23.53
CA ALA A 450 -20.01 -4.94 -24.38
C ALA A 450 -21.16 -5.58 -25.17
N PRO A 451 -20.96 -5.94 -26.47
CA PRO A 451 -22.05 -6.34 -27.35
C PRO A 451 -22.37 -7.83 -27.23
N THR A 452 -23.64 -8.17 -27.06
CA THR A 452 -24.12 -9.54 -27.31
C THR A 452 -25.06 -9.55 -28.52
N ALA A 453 -24.65 -10.26 -29.56
CA ALA A 453 -25.41 -10.48 -30.78
C ALA A 453 -26.44 -11.59 -30.59
N LEU A 454 -27.66 -11.39 -31.11
CA LEU A 454 -28.34 -12.21 -32.14
C LEU A 454 -29.88 -12.07 -32.06
N GLY A 455 -30.49 -11.66 -33.17
CA GLY A 455 -31.79 -12.23 -33.59
C GLY A 455 -32.93 -11.28 -33.97
N ALA A 456 -33.12 -11.12 -35.29
CA ALA A 456 -34.39 -10.93 -36.02
C ALA A 456 -35.07 -9.53 -36.13
N VAL A 457 -34.74 -8.85 -37.23
CA VAL A 457 -35.62 -8.32 -38.31
C VAL A 457 -37.08 -7.94 -37.99
N ASP A 458 -37.42 -6.65 -38.17
CA ASP A 458 -38.44 -6.15 -39.14
C ASP A 458 -38.41 -4.59 -39.19
N LEU A 459 -38.01 -4.01 -40.33
CA LEU A 459 -38.88 -3.27 -41.27
C LEU A 459 -39.61 -2.06 -40.65
N TYR A 460 -39.16 -0.84 -40.97
CA TYR A 460 -39.86 0.11 -41.87
C TYR A 460 -39.01 1.39 -42.03
N GLU A 461 -38.75 1.69 -43.30
CA GLU A 461 -37.98 2.79 -43.83
C GLU A 461 -38.94 3.88 -44.36
N LEU A 462 -38.48 5.14 -44.38
CA LEU A 462 -39.03 6.30 -45.12
C LEU A 462 -40.34 6.91 -44.58
N ALA A 463 -40.56 8.23 -44.57
CA ALA A 463 -40.03 9.27 -45.45
C ALA A 463 -40.14 10.66 -44.78
N CYS A 464 -39.27 11.56 -45.25
CA CYS A 464 -39.48 13.00 -45.57
C CYS A 464 -40.42 13.80 -44.67
N GLY A 465 -40.01 14.92 -44.09
CA GLY A 465 -39.24 16.00 -44.71
C GLY A 465 -40.04 17.28 -44.53
N ASP A 466 -39.36 18.31 -44.00
CA ASP A 466 -39.64 19.74 -44.02
C ASP A 466 -41.09 20.22 -44.24
N ASP A 467 -41.59 21.01 -43.28
CA ASP A 467 -41.94 22.39 -43.62
C ASP A 467 -42.00 23.28 -42.37
N ASP A 468 -41.60 24.52 -42.62
CA ASP A 468 -41.49 25.67 -41.73
C ASP A 468 -42.74 25.97 -40.88
N LEU A 469 -42.55 26.60 -39.71
CA LEU A 469 -42.91 28.01 -39.51
C LEU A 469 -42.88 28.44 -38.02
N GLN A 470 -42.14 29.52 -37.82
CA GLN A 470 -42.18 30.56 -36.76
C GLN A 470 -41.41 30.36 -35.47
#